data_AF-A0A3E0R438-F1
#
_entry.id   AF-A0A3E0R438-F1
#
_cell.length_a   1.000
_cell.length_b   1.000
_cell.length_c   1.000
_cell.angle_alpha   90.00
_cell.angle_beta   90.00
_cell.angle_gamma   90.00
#
_symmetry.space_group_name_H-M   'P 1'
#
loop_
_entity.id
_entity.type
_entity.pdbx_description
1 polymer ?
#
loop_
_entity_poly.entity_id
_entity_poly.type
_entity_poly.pdbx_seq_one_letter_code
_entity_poly.pdbx_strand_id
1 'polypeptide(L)'
;IVEANDAGQVVCNGLYYDLEYENFHVESAVKSSGLGIEMTRKVKRIGCSSFKDLLENNKLEIVDEQTILEISTFEAKGQSFEASQGNHDDLVMNLVMFGYFCGTNYFGEMTDINLKEMLFEQRMKEIEADVLPFGIVDDGLPPNPYVDDEREGWQIQRADVDF
;
A
#
# COMPACT_ATOMS: atom_id res chain seq x y z
N ILE A 1 3.30 15.94 -0.40
CA ILE A 1 2.20 15.00 -0.71
C ILE A 1 0.89 15.76 -0.66
N VAL A 2 -0.02 15.47 -1.59
CA VAL A 2 -1.32 16.16 -1.73
C VAL A 2 -2.37 15.11 -2.09
N GLU A 3 -3.58 15.23 -1.53
CA GLU A 3 -4.72 14.39 -1.91
C GLU A 3 -5.17 14.74 -3.32
N ALA A 4 -5.32 13.74 -4.19
CA ALA A 4 -5.81 13.91 -5.55
C ALA A 4 -7.35 13.82 -5.64
N ASN A 5 -8.06 14.64 -4.87
CA ASN A 5 -9.52 14.81 -5.01
C ASN A 5 -9.87 15.92 -6.02
N ASP A 6 -11.15 16.18 -6.29
CA ASP A 6 -11.59 17.13 -7.32
C ASP A 6 -10.97 18.53 -7.17
N ALA A 7 -10.84 19.03 -5.93
CA ALA A 7 -10.18 20.30 -5.66
C ALA A 7 -8.64 20.17 -5.63
N GLY A 8 -8.14 19.06 -5.06
CA GLY A 8 -6.72 18.75 -4.94
C GLY A 8 -6.02 18.59 -6.29
N GLN A 9 -6.70 18.10 -7.32
CA GLN A 9 -6.14 18.01 -8.67
C GLN A 9 -5.73 19.38 -9.23
N VAL A 10 -6.46 20.45 -8.92
CA VAL A 10 -6.08 21.81 -9.34
C VAL A 10 -4.76 22.23 -8.68
N VAL A 11 -4.62 21.93 -7.39
CA VAL A 11 -3.38 22.20 -6.63
C VAL A 11 -2.22 21.36 -7.15
N CYS A 12 -2.45 20.06 -7.41
CA CYS A 12 -1.45 19.16 -7.99
C CYS A 12 -0.94 19.66 -9.35
N ASN A 13 -1.85 20.12 -10.22
CA ASN A 13 -1.48 20.66 -11.53
C ASN A 13 -0.68 21.96 -11.40
N GLY A 14 -1.08 22.87 -10.51
CA GLY A 14 -0.35 24.11 -10.29
C GLY A 14 1.06 23.87 -9.72
N LEU A 15 1.19 22.95 -8.77
CA LEU A 15 2.49 22.57 -8.21
C LEU A 15 3.39 21.91 -9.26
N TYR A 16 2.84 21.02 -10.08
CA TYR A 16 3.62 20.21 -11.01
C TYR A 16 3.95 20.92 -12.33
N TYR A 17 2.95 21.55 -12.97
CA TYR A 17 3.11 22.16 -14.29
C TYR A 17 3.45 23.65 -14.23
N ASP A 18 2.86 24.41 -13.31
CA ASP A 18 3.07 25.87 -13.28
C ASP A 18 4.33 26.23 -12.48
N LEU A 19 4.50 25.59 -11.32
CA LEU A 19 5.60 25.86 -10.40
C LEU A 19 6.79 24.90 -10.56
N GLU A 20 6.64 23.84 -11.37
CA GLU A 20 7.67 22.82 -11.61
C GLU A 20 8.33 22.32 -10.31
N TYR A 21 7.52 22.12 -9.27
CA TYR A 21 8.03 21.83 -7.93
C TYR A 21 8.61 20.41 -7.84
N GLU A 22 9.92 20.30 -7.72
CA GLU A 22 10.65 19.02 -7.75
C GLU A 22 10.31 18.09 -6.58
N ASN A 23 10.04 18.64 -5.39
CA ASN A 23 9.73 17.85 -4.18
C ASN A 23 8.24 17.48 -4.09
N PHE A 24 7.61 17.22 -5.23
CA PHE A 24 6.23 16.78 -5.31
C PHE A 24 6.16 15.25 -5.45
N HIS A 25 5.32 14.62 -4.63
CA HIS A 25 5.12 13.18 -4.72
C HIS A 25 4.14 12.85 -5.84
N VAL A 26 4.57 11.97 -6.75
CA VAL A 26 3.79 11.49 -7.89
C VAL A 26 3.64 9.97 -7.75
N GLU A 27 2.40 9.49 -7.67
CA GLU A 27 2.11 8.05 -7.51
C GLU A 27 2.50 7.25 -8.77
N SER A 28 2.36 7.85 -9.95
CA SER A 28 2.86 7.27 -11.21
C SER A 28 3.32 8.35 -12.17
N ALA A 29 4.60 8.36 -12.51
CA ALA A 29 5.16 9.24 -13.53
C ALA A 29 4.72 8.88 -14.97
N VAL A 30 4.13 7.69 -15.16
CA VAL A 30 3.80 7.14 -16.49
C VAL A 30 2.35 7.44 -16.89
N LYS A 31 1.43 7.57 -15.91
CA LYS A 31 0.04 7.97 -16.16
C LYS A 31 -0.11 9.47 -15.87
N SER A 32 -0.64 10.20 -16.84
CA SER A 32 -0.99 11.63 -16.71
C SER A 32 -2.00 11.93 -15.58
N SER A 33 -2.66 10.89 -15.03
CA SER A 33 -3.58 11.00 -13.90
C SER A 33 -2.94 10.67 -12.53
N GLY A 34 -1.61 10.51 -12.45
CA GLY A 34 -0.91 10.04 -11.25
C GLY A 34 -0.36 11.15 -10.32
N LEU A 35 -0.83 12.39 -10.46
CA LEU A 35 -0.35 13.53 -9.68
C LEU A 35 -1.02 13.56 -8.30
N GLY A 36 -0.22 13.48 -7.23
CA GLY A 36 -0.72 13.35 -5.86
C GLY A 36 -1.07 11.90 -5.50
N ILE A 37 -1.82 11.73 -4.42
CA ILE A 37 -2.25 10.42 -3.92
C ILE A 37 -3.78 10.32 -4.02
N GLU A 38 -4.28 9.31 -4.72
CA GLU A 38 -5.72 9.05 -4.78
C GLU A 38 -6.20 8.39 -3.47
N MET A 39 -7.20 8.99 -2.81
CA MET A 39 -7.75 8.49 -1.55
C MET A 39 -8.71 7.30 -1.78
N THR A 40 -8.15 6.15 -2.16
CA THR A 40 -8.93 4.91 -2.29
C THR A 40 -9.24 4.30 -0.91
N ARG A 41 -10.24 3.41 -0.83
CA ARG A 41 -10.56 2.69 0.41
C ARG A 41 -9.34 1.94 0.99
N LYS A 42 -8.48 1.41 0.12
CA LYS A 42 -7.25 0.72 0.53
C LYS A 42 -6.24 1.69 1.14
N VAL A 43 -6.00 2.83 0.49
CA VAL A 43 -5.10 3.89 0.98
C VAL A 43 -5.59 4.40 2.34
N LYS A 44 -6.89 4.70 2.47
CA LYS A 44 -7.49 5.11 3.75
C LYS A 44 -7.30 4.06 4.84
N ARG A 45 -7.56 2.78 4.57
CA ARG A 45 -7.39 1.70 5.56
C ARG A 45 -5.95 1.57 6.05
N ILE A 46 -5.00 1.48 5.11
CA ILE A 46 -3.58 1.34 5.43
C ILE A 46 -3.08 2.60 6.15
N GLY A 47 -3.47 3.79 5.65
CA GLY A 47 -3.12 5.07 6.26
C GLY A 47 -3.61 5.20 7.70
N CYS A 48 -4.86 4.81 7.99
CA CYS A 48 -5.39 4.84 9.35
C CYS A 48 -4.64 3.89 10.28
N SER A 49 -4.27 2.69 9.81
CA SER A 49 -3.47 1.75 10.59
C SER A 49 -2.10 2.34 10.91
N SER A 50 -1.34 2.75 9.89
CA SER A 50 0.00 3.31 10.08
C SER A 50 -0.02 4.58 10.94
N PHE A 51 -1.01 5.46 10.75
CA PHE A 51 -1.18 6.67 11.56
C PHE A 51 -1.40 6.33 13.03
N LYS A 52 -2.27 5.35 13.31
CA LYS A 52 -2.49 4.84 14.66
C LYS A 52 -1.19 4.32 15.27
N ASP A 53 -0.44 3.50 14.54
CA ASP A 53 0.83 2.95 15.04
C ASP A 53 1.86 4.05 15.32
N LEU A 54 1.94 5.08 14.49
CA LEU A 54 2.84 6.22 14.71
C LEU A 54 2.48 6.99 15.99
N LEU A 55 1.19 7.19 16.26
CA LEU A 55 0.72 7.82 17.49
C LEU A 55 0.98 6.95 18.73
N GLU A 56 0.60 5.67 18.69
CA GLU A 56 0.73 4.75 19.83
C GLU A 56 2.20 4.49 20.22
N ASN A 57 3.12 4.52 19.24
CA ASN A 57 4.56 4.36 19.47
C ASN A 57 5.29 5.69 19.75
N ASN A 58 4.58 6.79 19.97
CA ASN A 58 5.13 8.13 20.21
C ASN A 58 6.13 8.57 19.12
N LYS A 59 5.89 8.17 17.87
CA LYS A 59 6.69 8.58 16.69
C LYS A 59 6.15 9.84 16.04
N LEU A 60 4.94 10.26 16.41
CA LEU A 60 4.28 11.47 15.96
C LEU A 60 3.70 12.19 17.18
N GLU A 61 4.11 13.44 17.40
CA GLU A 61 3.58 14.31 18.44
C GLU A 61 2.58 15.30 17.81
N ILE A 62 1.35 15.32 18.32
CA ILE A 62 0.30 16.24 17.87
C ILE A 62 0.21 17.39 18.87
N VAL A 63 0.49 18.61 18.39
CA VAL A 63 0.54 19.83 19.22
C VAL A 63 -0.71 20.69 19.03
N ASP A 64 -1.38 20.57 17.88
CA ASP A 64 -2.52 21.39 17.53
C ASP A 64 -3.82 20.92 18.21
N GLU A 65 -4.53 21.85 18.84
CA GLU A 65 -5.74 21.58 19.63
C GLU A 65 -6.89 21.02 18.78
N GLN A 66 -7.14 21.61 17.60
CA GLN A 66 -8.24 21.18 16.72
C GLN A 66 -8.00 19.77 16.20
N THR A 67 -6.75 19.49 15.81
CA THR A 67 -6.32 18.16 15.38
C THR A 67 -6.52 17.13 16.50
N ILE A 68 -6.17 17.45 17.74
CA ILE A 68 -6.40 16.54 18.90
C ILE A 68 -7.89 16.28 19.09
N LEU A 69 -8.74 17.31 18.99
CA LEU A 69 -10.19 17.16 19.10
C LEU A 69 -10.73 16.24 18.00
N GLU A 70 -10.36 16.46 16.74
CA GLU A 70 -10.78 15.60 15.64
C GLU A 70 -10.34 14.15 15.86
N ILE A 71 -9.08 13.91 16.23
CA ILE A 71 -8.55 12.57 16.55
C ILE A 71 -9.39 11.91 17.65
N SER A 72 -9.75 12.65 18.70
CA SER A 72 -10.55 12.13 19.82
C SER A 72 -11.97 11.69 19.42
N THR A 73 -12.47 12.24 18.31
CA THR A 73 -13.81 11.95 17.78
C THR A 73 -13.80 11.03 16.56
N PHE A 74 -12.61 10.55 16.15
CA PHE A 74 -12.41 9.70 14.99
C PHE A 74 -12.56 8.22 15.37
N GLU A 75 -13.69 7.62 14.99
CA GLU A 75 -14.11 6.31 15.47
C GLU A 75 -14.07 5.23 14.38
N ALA A 76 -13.90 3.98 14.80
CA ALA A 76 -13.93 2.84 13.90
C ALA A 76 -15.36 2.60 13.40
N LYS A 77 -15.53 2.54 12.08
CA LYS A 77 -16.81 2.30 11.41
C LYS A 77 -16.65 1.24 10.32
N GLY A 78 -17.06 0.03 10.63
CA GLY A 78 -16.89 -1.13 9.76
C GLY A 78 -15.43 -1.54 9.61
N GLN A 79 -14.87 -1.37 8.41
CA GLN A 79 -13.48 -1.74 8.06
C GLN A 79 -12.56 -0.51 7.94
N SER A 80 -13.03 0.67 8.34
CA SER A 80 -12.32 1.95 8.25
C SER A 80 -12.61 2.80 9.49
N PHE A 81 -12.09 4.02 9.50
CA PHE A 81 -12.32 5.03 10.54
C PHE A 81 -12.95 6.28 9.91
N GLU A 82 -13.86 6.93 10.63
CA GLU A 82 -14.58 8.13 10.22
C GLU A 82 -14.84 9.02 11.45
N ALA A 83 -15.03 10.32 11.24
CA ALA A 83 -15.50 11.18 12.32
C ALA A 83 -16.89 10.72 12.81
N SER A 84 -17.07 10.79 14.13
CA SER A 84 -18.39 10.62 14.75
C SER A 84 -19.37 11.69 14.27
N GLN A 85 -20.67 11.39 14.43
CA GLN A 85 -21.72 12.20 13.86
C GLN A 85 -21.67 13.67 14.33
N GLY A 86 -21.54 14.60 13.38
CA GLY A 86 -21.52 16.03 13.64
C GLY A 86 -20.13 16.64 13.84
N ASN A 87 -19.07 15.84 13.75
CA ASN A 87 -17.68 16.29 13.79
C ASN A 87 -17.04 16.30 12.40
N HIS A 88 -15.92 17.00 12.28
CA HIS A 88 -15.10 17.09 11.06
C HIS A 88 -13.92 16.12 11.13
N ASP A 89 -13.43 15.66 9.97
CA ASP A 89 -12.26 14.78 9.85
C ASP A 89 -11.17 15.34 8.92
N ASP A 90 -11.25 16.60 8.53
CA ASP A 90 -10.38 17.19 7.50
C ASP A 90 -8.89 17.20 7.93
N LEU A 91 -8.60 17.53 9.18
CA LEU A 91 -7.22 17.56 9.70
C LEU A 91 -6.69 16.15 9.92
N VAL A 92 -7.52 15.25 10.43
CA VAL A 92 -7.16 13.83 10.62
C VAL A 92 -6.91 13.14 9.30
N MET A 93 -7.71 13.41 8.26
CA MET A 93 -7.53 12.80 6.94
C MET A 93 -6.19 13.17 6.30
N ASN A 94 -5.70 14.39 6.53
CA ASN A 94 -4.34 14.77 6.12
C ASN A 94 -3.26 13.96 6.84
N LEU A 95 -3.43 13.70 8.15
CA LEU A 95 -2.50 12.86 8.91
C LEU A 95 -2.58 11.38 8.53
N VAL A 96 -3.76 10.88 8.18
CA VAL A 96 -3.96 9.54 7.64
C VAL A 96 -3.19 9.36 6.34
N MET A 97 -3.22 10.36 5.46
CA MET A 97 -2.43 10.35 4.23
C MET A 97 -0.92 10.36 4.52
N PHE A 98 -0.48 11.14 5.51
CA PHE A 98 0.91 11.09 5.98
C PHE A 98 1.30 9.71 6.51
N GLY A 99 0.43 9.06 7.30
CA GLY A 99 0.63 7.70 7.78
C GLY A 99 0.77 6.69 6.64
N TYR A 100 -0.03 6.82 5.58
CA TYR A 100 0.11 6.01 4.37
C TYR A 100 1.46 6.26 3.68
N PHE A 101 1.84 7.54 3.51
CA PHE A 101 3.09 7.93 2.88
C PHE A 101 4.33 7.43 3.63
N CYS A 102 4.31 7.45 4.97
CA CYS A 102 5.40 6.88 5.78
C CYS A 102 5.68 5.40 5.46
N GLY A 103 4.63 4.64 5.11
CA GLY A 103 4.71 3.23 4.71
C GLY A 103 5.10 3.00 3.25
N THR A 104 5.45 4.05 2.51
CA THR A 104 5.97 3.95 1.14
C THR A 104 7.50 3.91 1.14
N ASN A 105 8.09 3.22 0.16
CA ASN A 105 9.56 3.09 0.05
C ASN A 105 10.25 4.45 -0.08
N TYR A 106 9.58 5.44 -0.66
CA TYR A 106 10.10 6.80 -0.87
C TYR A 106 10.41 7.52 0.46
N PHE A 107 9.61 7.30 1.51
CA PHE A 107 9.83 7.93 2.80
C PHE A 107 11.11 7.42 3.49
N GLY A 108 11.43 6.14 3.34
CA GLY A 108 12.67 5.55 3.86
C GLY A 108 13.93 5.96 3.10
N GLU A 109 13.80 6.47 1.87
CA GLU A 109 14.92 7.06 1.11
C GLU A 109 15.14 8.53 1.46
N MET A 110 14.07 9.23 1.86
CA MET A 110 14.09 10.65 2.23
C MET A 110 14.48 10.89 3.70
N THR A 111 14.30 9.90 4.58
CA THR A 111 14.49 10.07 6.04
C THR A 111 15.46 9.05 6.62
N ASP A 112 16.35 9.51 7.50
CA ASP A 112 17.39 8.72 8.18
C ASP A 112 16.86 7.93 9.41
N ILE A 113 15.53 7.80 9.53
CA ILE A 113 14.84 7.26 10.71
C ILE A 113 14.44 5.82 10.43
N ASN A 114 14.72 4.90 11.36
CA ASN A 114 14.38 3.48 11.27
C ASN A 114 12.86 3.18 11.42
N LEU A 115 12.01 3.95 10.73
CA LEU A 115 10.57 3.71 10.58
C LEU A 115 10.28 2.59 9.56
N LYS A 116 11.25 2.34 8.67
CA LYS A 116 11.18 1.32 7.63
C LYS A 116 10.95 -0.07 8.19
N GLU A 117 11.68 -0.47 9.24
CA GLU A 117 11.64 -1.83 9.78
C GLU A 117 10.24 -2.16 10.34
N MET A 118 9.66 -1.23 11.12
CA MET A 118 8.32 -1.40 11.71
C MET A 118 7.20 -1.45 10.66
N LEU A 119 7.22 -0.55 9.67
CA LEU A 119 6.17 -0.47 8.63
C LEU A 119 6.27 -1.61 7.62
N PHE A 120 7.49 -2.10 7.36
CA PHE A 120 7.72 -3.22 6.45
C PHE A 120 7.27 -4.55 7.06
N GLU A 121 7.48 -4.77 8.36
CA GLU A 121 6.96 -5.93 9.08
C GLU A 121 5.43 -6.00 9.02
N GLN A 122 4.74 -4.87 9.17
CA GLN A 122 3.29 -4.81 9.06
C GLN A 122 2.80 -5.14 7.65
N ARG A 123 3.44 -4.59 6.60
CA ARG A 123 3.10 -4.97 5.22
C ARG A 123 3.31 -6.45 4.95
N MET A 124 4.38 -7.07 5.45
CA MET A 124 4.60 -8.51 5.30
C MET A 124 3.50 -9.32 5.99
N LYS A 125 3.09 -8.93 7.19
CA LYS A 125 1.96 -9.56 7.89
C LYS A 125 0.64 -9.42 7.14
N GLU A 126 0.36 -8.25 6.57
CA GLU A 126 -0.84 -8.05 5.75
C GLU A 126 -0.81 -8.90 4.48
N ILE A 127 0.34 -9.02 3.82
CA ILE A 127 0.51 -9.88 2.64
C ILE A 127 0.28 -11.34 3.04
N GLU A 128 0.92 -11.82 4.11
CA GLU A 128 0.72 -13.19 4.62
C GLU A 128 -0.73 -13.48 4.98
N ALA A 129 -1.44 -12.52 5.58
CA ALA A 129 -2.86 -12.66 5.90
C ALA A 129 -3.77 -12.71 4.66
N ASP A 130 -3.33 -12.15 3.54
CA ASP A 130 -4.04 -12.14 2.25
C ASP A 130 -3.68 -13.36 1.38
N VAL A 131 -2.64 -14.13 1.72
CA VAL A 131 -2.34 -15.40 1.08
C VAL A 131 -3.32 -16.46 1.61
N LEU A 132 -4.13 -17.01 0.70
CA LEU A 132 -4.99 -18.14 1.04
C LEU A 132 -4.13 -19.32 1.53
N PRO A 133 -4.48 -19.96 2.66
CA PRO A 133 -3.79 -21.17 3.09
C PRO A 133 -3.92 -22.21 1.99
N PHE A 134 -2.80 -22.85 1.63
CA PHE A 134 -2.82 -23.93 0.66
C PHE A 134 -3.77 -25.02 1.18
N GLY A 135 -4.89 -25.20 0.49
CA GLY A 135 -5.76 -26.35 0.72
C GLY A 135 -4.98 -27.61 0.38
N ILE A 136 -5.11 -28.65 1.20
CA ILE A 136 -4.66 -29.99 0.82
C ILE A 136 -5.53 -30.38 -0.38
N VAL A 137 -4.96 -30.32 -1.59
CA VAL A 137 -5.60 -30.86 -2.80
C VAL A 137 -5.24 -32.33 -2.84
N ASP A 138 -6.17 -33.19 -2.37
CA ASP A 138 -6.11 -34.62 -2.66
C ASP A 138 -6.59 -34.80 -4.11
N ASP A 139 -5.65 -34.90 -5.03
CA ASP A 139 -5.90 -35.12 -6.45
C ASP A 139 -6.12 -36.61 -6.78
N GLY A 140 -6.17 -37.48 -5.77
CA GLY A 140 -6.36 -38.92 -5.92
C GLY A 140 -5.20 -39.63 -6.62
N LEU A 141 -4.07 -38.93 -6.85
CA LEU A 141 -2.89 -39.52 -7.47
C LEU A 141 -1.94 -40.08 -6.39
N PRO A 142 -1.33 -41.26 -6.62
CA PRO A 142 -0.34 -41.79 -5.70
C PRO A 142 0.87 -40.84 -5.62
N PRO A 143 1.49 -40.67 -4.43
CA PRO A 143 2.54 -39.67 -4.18
C PRO A 143 3.85 -39.91 -4.95
N ASN A 144 3.96 -41.03 -5.65
CA ASN A 144 5.08 -41.32 -6.53
C ASN A 144 4.54 -41.75 -7.90
N PRO A 145 4.76 -40.99 -8.98
CA PRO A 145 4.42 -41.46 -10.31
C PRO A 145 5.19 -42.76 -10.59
N TYR A 146 4.51 -43.77 -11.12
CA TYR A 146 5.19 -44.95 -11.66
C TYR A 146 6.12 -44.49 -12.77
N VAL A 147 7.43 -44.54 -12.53
CA VAL A 147 8.44 -44.33 -13.57
C VAL A 147 8.57 -45.66 -14.31
N ASP A 148 8.19 -45.64 -15.59
CA ASP A 148 8.39 -46.74 -16.52
C ASP A 148 9.87 -46.73 -16.93
N ASP A 149 10.68 -47.62 -16.35
CA ASP A 149 12.15 -47.67 -16.55
C ASP A 149 12.56 -47.91 -18.02
N GLU A 150 11.63 -48.32 -18.89
CA GLU A 150 11.90 -48.54 -20.33
C GLU A 150 11.66 -47.29 -21.20
N ARG A 151 11.13 -46.19 -20.64
CA ARG A 151 11.00 -44.93 -21.37
C ARG A 151 12.25 -44.08 -21.17
N GLU A 152 13.23 -44.26 -22.05
CA GLU A 152 14.17 -43.19 -22.34
C GLU A 152 13.36 -41.94 -22.76
N GLY A 153 13.58 -40.82 -22.08
CA GLY A 153 12.73 -39.62 -22.10
C GLY A 153 12.48 -39.01 -23.49
N TRP A 154 11.86 -37.82 -23.51
CA TRP A 154 11.46 -37.10 -24.73
C TRP A 154 12.67 -36.80 -25.65
N GLN A 155 13.03 -37.74 -26.51
CA GLN A 155 14.05 -37.56 -27.53
C GLN A 155 13.41 -36.96 -28.78
N ILE A 156 13.91 -35.81 -29.20
CA ILE A 156 13.54 -35.17 -30.47
C ILE A 156 14.14 -36.02 -31.59
N GLN A 157 13.31 -36.76 -32.33
CA GLN A 157 13.78 -37.45 -33.55
C GLN A 157 14.22 -36.40 -34.57
N ARG A 158 15.52 -36.40 -34.93
CA ARG A 158 15.99 -35.71 -36.13
C ARG A 158 15.45 -36.49 -37.33
N ALA A 159 14.68 -35.81 -38.18
CA ALA A 159 14.29 -36.36 -39.47
C ALA A 159 15.54 -36.45 -40.36
N ASP A 160 15.98 -37.67 -40.66
CA ASP A 160 16.96 -37.91 -41.71
C ASP A 160 16.27 -37.61 -43.06
N VAL A 161 16.87 -36.68 -43.80
CA VAL A 161 16.46 -36.33 -45.17
C VAL A 161 17.26 -37.22 -46.10
N ASP A 162 16.64 -38.25 -46.64
CA ASP A 162 17.26 -39.14 -47.63
C ASP A 162 17.39 -38.44 -49.00
N PHE A 163 18.52 -38.68 -49.67
CA PHE A 163 18.83 -38.29 -51.05
C PHE A 163 18.14 -39.19 -52.09
#